data_AF-A0A2E4FPR1-F1
#
_entry.id   AF-A0A2E4FPR1-F1
#
_cell.length_a   1.000
_cell.length_b   1.000
_cell.length_c   1.000
_cell.angle_alpha   90.00
_cell.angle_beta   90.00
_cell.angle_gamma   90.00
#
_symmetry.space_group_name_H-M   'P 1'
#
loop_
_entity.id
_entity.type
_entity.pdbx_description
1 polymer ?
#
loop_
_entity_poly.entity_id
_entity_poly.type
_entity_poly.pdbx_seq_one_letter_code
_entity_poly.pdbx_strand_id
1 'polypeptide(L)' 'MPRALITAVPFGEVDRSSLNLLDAAGVSFDLNPLGRRLKAEELVSLIPGYDVLIAGTEPITDR' A
#
# COMPACT_ATOMS: atom_id res chain seq x y z
N MET A 1 -15.55 -2.21 6.07
CA MET A 1 -14.19 -2.23 6.63
C MET A 1 -13.30 -1.55 5.62
N PRO A 2 -12.52 -0.52 6.00
CA PRO A 2 -11.64 0.16 5.07
C PRO A 2 -10.59 -0.81 4.52
N ARG A 3 -10.28 -0.70 3.24
CA ARG A 3 -9.25 -1.49 2.56
C ARG A 3 -8.08 -0.62 2.14
N ALA A 4 -6.88 -0.95 2.58
CA ALA A 4 -5.66 -0.23 2.28
C ALA A 4 -4.84 -0.92 1.18
N LEU A 5 -4.36 -0.15 0.21
CA LEU A 5 -3.30 -0.57 -0.71
C LEU A 5 -1.96 -0.14 -0.13
N ILE A 6 -1.03 -1.07 0.05
CA ILE A 6 0.30 -0.81 0.60
C ILE A 6 1.33 -1.00 -0.51
N THR A 7 1.89 0.10 -1.04
CA THR A 7 2.83 0.04 -2.17
C THR A 7 4.30 0.17 -1.79
N ALA A 8 4.59 0.60 -0.56
CA ALA A 8 5.93 0.63 0.00
C ALA A 8 6.53 -0.78 0.05
N VAL A 9 7.78 -0.95 -0.42
CA VAL A 9 8.50 -2.21 -0.37
C VAL A 9 9.93 -1.98 0.14
N PRO A 10 10.38 -2.72 1.17
CA PRO A 10 9.60 -3.68 1.98
C PRO A 10 8.64 -2.97 2.95
N PHE A 11 7.51 -3.61 3.30
CA PHE A 11 6.59 -3.14 4.34
C PHE A 11 6.09 -4.31 5.17
N GLY A 12 6.37 -4.29 6.48
CA GLY A 12 5.93 -5.36 7.38
C GLY A 12 6.70 -6.68 7.25
N GLU A 13 7.77 -6.74 6.44
CA GLU A 13 8.52 -7.98 6.17
C GLU A 13 9.46 -8.35 7.32
N VAL A 14 10.24 -7.39 7.82
CA VAL A 14 11.17 -7.60 8.95
C VAL A 14 10.44 -7.48 10.30
N ASP A 15 9.57 -6.48 10.42
CA ASP A 15 8.74 -6.24 11.61
C ASP A 15 7.29 -6.08 11.19
N ARG A 16 6.42 -6.97 11.66
CA ARG A 16 4.99 -7.00 11.33
C ARG A 16 4.16 -6.02 12.16
N SER A 17 4.75 -5.27 13.09
CA SER A 17 4.02 -4.37 14.00
C SER A 17 3.05 -3.44 13.27
N SER A 18 3.44 -2.86 12.13
CA SER A 18 2.55 -2.02 11.32
C SER A 18 1.36 -2.78 10.72
N LEU A 19 1.55 -4.02 10.26
CA LEU A 19 0.47 -4.86 9.74
C LEU A 19 -0.50 -5.29 10.85
N ASN A 20 0.04 -5.60 12.03
CA ASN A 20 -0.76 -5.96 13.19
C ASN A 20 -1.63 -4.78 13.67
N LEU A 21 -1.13 -3.55 13.58
CA LEU A 21 -1.91 -2.35 13.90
C LEU A 21 -3.08 -2.15 12.93
N LEU A 22 -2.88 -2.42 11.63
CA LEU A 22 -3.97 -2.37 10.64
C LEU A 22 -5.03 -3.42 10.94
N ASP A 23 -4.61 -4.65 11.22
CA ASP A 23 -5.51 -5.76 11.56
C ASP A 23 -6.31 -5.48 12.85
N ALA A 24 -5.63 -5.01 13.90
CA ALA A 24 -6.26 -4.63 15.17
C ALA A 24 -7.25 -3.45 15.01
N ALA A 25 -7.02 -2.58 14.03
CA ALA A 25 -7.93 -1.48 13.68
C ALA A 25 -9.08 -1.92 12.75
N GLY A 26 -9.15 -3.19 12.33
CA GLY A 26 -10.17 -3.70 11.41
C GLY A 26 -10.00 -3.20 9.97
N VAL A 27 -8.77 -2.87 9.57
CA VAL A 27 -8.40 -2.42 8.23
C VAL A 27 -7.84 -3.62 7.46
N SER A 28 -8.53 -4.04 6.40
CA SER A 28 -7.97 -5.02 5.48
C SER A 28 -6.93 -4.36 4.58
N PHE A 29 -5.95 -5.13 4.09
CA PHE A 29 -4.91 -4.56 3.25
C PHE A 29 -4.42 -5.55 2.19
N ASP A 30 -3.92 -4.98 1.09
CA ASP A 30 -3.16 -5.71 0.08
C ASP A 30 -1.75 -5.11 -0.03
N LEU A 31 -0.76 -5.99 -0.02
CA LEU A 31 0.63 -5.62 -0.26
C LEU A 31 0.86 -5.48 -1.77
N ASN A 32 1.84 -4.63 -2.12
CA ASN A 32 2.28 -4.41 -3.49
C ASN A 32 2.47 -5.75 -4.25
N PRO A 33 1.63 -6.05 -5.25
CA PRO A 33 1.67 -7.34 -5.93
C PRO A 33 2.94 -7.54 -6.76
N LEU A 34 3.67 -6.46 -7.09
CA LEU A 34 4.88 -6.53 -7.90
C LEU A 34 6.16 -6.70 -7.07
N GLY A 35 6.11 -6.53 -5.75
CA GLY A 35 7.27 -6.68 -4.87
C GLY A 35 8.45 -5.76 -5.20
N ARG A 36 8.21 -4.67 -5.94
CA ARG A 36 9.21 -3.67 -6.33
C ARG A 36 8.59 -2.28 -6.36
N ARG A 37 9.44 -1.26 -6.45
CA ARG A 37 9.01 0.12 -6.69
C ARG A 37 8.11 0.20 -7.93
N LEU A 38 6.95 0.83 -7.77
CA LEU A 38 5.98 1.08 -8.84
C LEU A 38 6.31 2.38 -9.56
N LYS A 39 5.98 2.45 -10.84
CA LYS A 39 5.87 3.72 -11.57
C LYS A 39 4.54 4.40 -11.25
N ALA A 40 4.47 5.71 -11.49
CA ALA A 40 3.26 6.48 -11.21
C ALA A 40 2.04 5.94 -11.96
N GLU A 41 2.20 5.50 -13.21
CA GLU A 41 1.10 4.98 -14.03
C GLU A 41 0.59 3.61 -13.53
N GLU A 42 1.51 2.77 -13.02
CA GLU A 42 1.16 1.51 -12.36
C GLU A 42 0.37 1.79 -11.07
N LEU A 43 0.81 2.77 -10.28
CA LEU A 43 0.15 3.15 -9.03
C LEU A 43 -1.27 3.70 -9.27
N VAL A 44 -1.44 4.61 -10.23
CA VAL A 44 -2.75 5.17 -10.61
C VAL A 44 -3.73 4.07 -11.02
N SER A 45 -3.25 3.02 -11.68
CA SER A 45 -4.08 1.89 -12.10
C SER A 45 -4.48 0.95 -10.96
N LEU A 46 -3.70 0.92 -9.87
CA LEU A 46 -3.93 0.02 -8.72
C LEU A 46 -4.79 0.63 -7.61
N ILE A 47 -4.79 1.96 -7.46
CA ILE A 47 -5.54 2.68 -6.42
C ILE A 47 -7.07 2.45 -6.48
N PRO A 48 -7.73 2.40 -7.66
CA PRO A 48 -9.19 2.28 -7.72
C PRO A 48 -9.72 1.07 -6.94
N GLY A 49 -10.70 1.29 -6.06
CA GLY A 49 -11.30 0.26 -5.23
C GLY A 49 -10.70 0.10 -3.83
N TYR A 50 -9.73 0.95 -3.46
CA TYR A 50 -9.19 1.06 -2.10
C TYR A 50 -9.63 2.38 -1.44
N ASP A 51 -9.78 2.34 -0.12
CA ASP A 51 -10.14 3.50 0.70
C ASP A 51 -8.90 4.28 1.17
N VAL A 52 -7.76 3.58 1.29
CA VAL A 52 -6.52 4.11 1.85
C VAL A 52 -5.33 3.69 0.98
N LEU A 53 -4.38 4.59 0.80
CA LEU A 53 -3.09 4.31 0.18
C LEU A 53 -1.96 4.52 1.20
N ILE A 54 -1.17 3.49 1.45
CA ILE A 54 0.10 3.55 2.18
C ILE A 54 1.23 3.47 1.13
N ALA A 55 1.66 4.63 0.66
CA ALA A 55 2.68 4.75 -0.38
C ALA A 55 4.09 4.90 0.21
N GLY A 56 5.10 4.57 -0.61
CA GLY A 56 6.49 4.95 -0.34
C GLY A 56 6.77 6.40 -0.74
N THR A 57 7.94 6.65 -1.32
CA THR A 57 8.36 7.99 -1.77
C THR A 57 8.14 8.20 -3.28
N GLU A 58 7.39 7.31 -3.92
CA GLU A 58 7.03 7.41 -5.33
C GLU A 58 6.10 8.61 -5.56
N PRO A 59 6.27 9.35 -6.66
CA PRO A 59 5.27 10.34 -7.07
C PRO A 59 3.95 9.62 -7.38
N ILE A 60 2.86 10.12 -6.81
CA ILE A 60 1.51 9.57 -7.01
C ILE A 60 0.86 10.14 -8.28
N THR A 61 1.23 11.36 -8.66
CA THR A 61 0.78 12.01 -9.88
C THR A 61 1.99 12.42 -10.71
N ASP A 62 1.83 12.44 -12.03
CA ASP A 62 2.68 13.27 -12.87
C ASP A 62 2.35 14.74 -12.55
N ARG A 63 3.35 15.63 -12.59
CA ARG A 63 3.20 17.02 -12.13
C ARG A 63 2.01 17.76 -12.73
#